data_AF-A0A6A6B307-F1
#
_entry.id   AF-A0A6A6B307-F1
#
_cell.length_a   1.000
_cell.length_b   1.000
_cell.length_c   1.000
_cell.angle_alpha   90.00
_cell.angle_beta   90.00
_cell.angle_gamma   90.00
#
_symmetry.space_group_name_H-M   'P 1'
#
loop_
_entity.id
_entity.type
_entity.pdbx_description
1 polymer ?
#
loop_
_entity_poly.entity_id
_entity_poly.type
_entity_poly.pdbx_seq_one_letter_code
_entity_poly.pdbx_strand_id
1 'polypeptide(L)'
;MADPLYHLLVAPDSAAATAYLNHLQALDLASLCDTEPQSLAQQQASTNRSLQALSKRSHKSIIASSQRLADLSTALPDLQRATAALHHALPELETASAAFEQRYSRSADNAVLDRRRKAMLVARNIDRVADVLELPTLLSSAIAAGAPAQGSAAAMTATTSTANYTAALDLQAHIKRLRTLYPAVGLVDDIAKQADAEMKAMATNLVASLQGPGIKLAGAMRTVGWLRRVAPELDEGWSGGSGGGYSRRGGGGAGAGKGAAANAEGALGALFLVCRLANLLSTLEALEPLRELADQESAKRAAGGGGGAARTPWAGGQQTERYLKRYIELFREQSFAIVSMYKSIFPSALPAPGSSDEGGAGADAGDGADEPDNLQPLPSALASFPLHLVELLAETLRAYMPNVRERASRDSLLTQVLYCANSLGRLGGDFGMVLALLAEELQEEGEGGEGEGEDDEEEEWVEVMKKHRVQASRLELLASGVGAGRTAQAAG
;
A
#
# COMPACT_ATOMS: atom_id res chain seq x y z
N MET A 1 46.48 -118.38 -5.69
CA MET A 1 45.65 -117.18 -5.91
C MET A 1 45.83 -116.74 -7.35
N ALA A 2 45.16 -117.44 -8.26
CA ALA A 2 45.14 -117.16 -9.69
C ALA A 2 43.77 -116.54 -9.97
N ASP A 3 43.74 -115.26 -10.36
CA ASP A 3 42.64 -114.61 -11.12
C ASP A 3 42.81 -113.08 -11.19
N PRO A 4 43.75 -112.60 -12.02
CA PRO A 4 43.54 -111.35 -12.76
C PRO A 4 43.56 -111.55 -14.28
N LEU A 5 43.94 -112.74 -14.77
CA LEU A 5 43.96 -113.06 -16.19
C LEU A 5 42.57 -113.39 -16.76
N TYR A 6 41.65 -113.90 -15.94
CA TYR A 6 40.30 -114.27 -16.40
C TYR A 6 39.44 -113.06 -16.78
N HIS A 7 39.60 -111.92 -16.09
CA HIS A 7 38.79 -110.72 -16.35
C HIS A 7 39.22 -109.92 -17.60
N LEU A 8 40.47 -110.11 -18.07
CA LEU A 8 40.97 -109.50 -19.32
C LEU A 8 40.61 -110.31 -20.57
N LEU A 9 40.29 -111.59 -20.41
CA LEU A 9 39.83 -112.47 -21.50
C LEU A 9 38.33 -112.36 -21.80
N VAL A 10 37.53 -111.74 -20.91
CA VAL A 10 36.05 -111.74 -21.00
C VAL A 10 35.45 -110.52 -21.72
N ALA A 11 36.27 -109.54 -22.14
CA ALA A 11 35.79 -108.38 -22.93
C ALA A 11 36.49 -108.26 -24.31
N PRO A 12 36.03 -108.95 -25.36
CA PRO A 12 36.64 -108.92 -26.68
C PRO A 12 36.09 -107.81 -27.61
N ASP A 13 35.48 -106.74 -27.09
CA ASP A 13 34.82 -105.70 -27.93
C ASP A 13 35.78 -104.73 -28.63
N SER A 14 37.09 -104.90 -28.44
CA SER A 14 38.11 -104.19 -29.19
C SER A 14 38.52 -105.02 -30.41
N ALA A 15 38.27 -104.53 -31.62
CA ALA A 15 38.77 -105.15 -32.87
C ALA A 15 40.29 -105.40 -32.87
N ALA A 16 41.04 -104.67 -32.03
CA ALA A 16 42.46 -104.89 -31.82
C ALA A 16 42.75 -106.09 -30.91
N ALA A 17 41.89 -106.38 -29.92
CA ALA A 17 42.04 -107.54 -29.04
C ALA A 17 41.81 -108.85 -29.79
N THR A 18 40.80 -108.91 -30.67
CA THR A 18 40.54 -110.10 -31.50
C THR A 18 41.64 -110.34 -32.54
N ALA A 19 42.18 -109.28 -33.15
CA ALA A 19 43.34 -109.40 -34.04
C ALA A 19 44.61 -109.92 -33.32
N TYR A 20 44.81 -109.50 -32.06
CA TYR A 20 45.93 -109.98 -31.25
C TYR A 20 45.81 -111.46 -30.88
N LEU A 21 44.61 -111.91 -30.50
CA LEU A 21 44.35 -113.32 -30.17
C LEU A 21 44.59 -114.24 -31.38
N ASN A 22 44.21 -113.81 -32.59
CA ASN A 22 44.51 -114.55 -33.82
C ASN A 22 46.02 -114.62 -34.13
N HIS A 23 46.78 -113.58 -33.76
CA HIS A 23 48.23 -113.58 -33.91
C HIS A 23 48.91 -114.57 -32.96
N LEU A 24 48.44 -114.68 -31.70
CA LEU A 24 48.96 -115.65 -30.73
C LEU A 24 48.74 -117.10 -31.17
N GLN A 25 47.61 -117.38 -31.81
CA GLN A 25 47.29 -118.73 -32.29
C GLN A 25 48.18 -119.18 -33.47
N ALA A 26 48.83 -118.24 -34.17
CA ALA A 26 49.68 -118.51 -35.33
C ALA A 26 51.17 -118.69 -34.99
N LEU A 27 51.61 -118.47 -33.75
CA LEU A 27 53.01 -118.57 -33.33
C LEU A 27 53.36 -119.96 -32.75
N ASP A 28 54.61 -120.39 -32.93
CA ASP A 28 55.14 -121.64 -32.37
C ASP A 28 55.39 -121.54 -30.85
N LEU A 29 55.26 -122.65 -30.12
CA LEU A 29 55.26 -122.67 -28.65
C LEU A 29 56.54 -122.10 -28.03
N ALA A 30 57.70 -122.32 -28.67
CA ALA A 30 58.98 -121.74 -28.24
C ALA A 30 59.02 -120.21 -28.43
N SER A 31 58.43 -119.70 -29.51
CA SER A 31 58.35 -118.25 -29.77
C SER A 31 57.34 -117.55 -28.85
N LEU A 32 56.29 -118.26 -28.42
CA LEU A 32 55.28 -117.76 -27.49
C LEU A 32 55.83 -117.58 -26.07
N CYS A 33 56.70 -118.48 -25.62
CA CYS A 33 57.30 -118.40 -24.28
C CYS A 33 58.40 -117.35 -24.18
N ASP A 34 59.25 -117.20 -25.20
CA ASP A 34 60.45 -116.37 -25.09
C ASP A 34 60.33 -115.02 -25.81
N THR A 35 59.73 -114.96 -27.01
CA THR A 35 59.81 -113.77 -27.88
C THR A 35 58.58 -112.86 -27.79
N GLU A 36 57.38 -113.42 -27.63
CA GLU A 36 56.13 -112.66 -27.48
C GLU A 36 56.11 -111.79 -26.21
N PRO A 37 56.46 -112.29 -25.01
CA PRO A 37 56.45 -111.44 -23.82
C PRO A 37 57.51 -110.34 -23.89
N GLN A 38 58.64 -110.61 -24.57
CA GLN A 38 59.66 -109.59 -24.84
C GLN A 38 59.15 -108.52 -25.81
N SER A 39 58.44 -108.91 -26.86
CA SER A 39 57.81 -107.99 -27.83
C SER A 39 56.71 -107.15 -27.19
N LEU A 40 55.82 -107.75 -26.40
CA LEU A 40 54.80 -107.03 -25.63
C LEU A 40 55.43 -106.06 -24.63
N ALA A 41 56.43 -106.50 -23.87
CA ALA A 41 57.15 -105.62 -22.95
C ALA A 41 57.82 -104.46 -23.69
N GLN A 42 58.38 -104.71 -24.88
CA GLN A 42 58.95 -103.66 -25.73
C GLN A 42 57.89 -102.70 -26.28
N GLN A 43 56.74 -103.18 -26.73
CA GLN A 43 55.63 -102.36 -27.21
C GLN A 43 54.97 -101.55 -26.08
N GLN A 44 54.77 -102.16 -24.91
CA GLN A 44 54.28 -101.48 -23.72
C GLN A 44 55.29 -100.41 -23.26
N ALA A 45 56.59 -100.72 -23.25
CA ALA A 45 57.61 -99.73 -22.93
C ALA A 45 57.65 -98.61 -23.97
N SER A 46 57.49 -98.92 -25.26
CA SER A 46 57.44 -97.95 -26.35
C SER A 46 56.23 -97.03 -26.25
N THR A 47 55.03 -97.59 -26.03
CA THR A 47 53.79 -96.83 -25.86
C THR A 47 53.79 -96.02 -24.57
N ASN A 48 54.31 -96.56 -23.47
CA ASN A 48 54.49 -95.78 -22.24
C ASN A 48 55.50 -94.65 -22.45
N ARG A 49 56.60 -94.86 -23.19
CA ARG A 49 57.52 -93.77 -23.53
C ARG A 49 56.87 -92.74 -24.44
N SER A 50 56.07 -93.14 -25.43
CA SER A 50 55.38 -92.20 -26.32
C SER A 50 54.28 -91.43 -25.58
N LEU A 51 53.54 -92.06 -24.68
CA LEU A 51 52.57 -91.41 -23.78
C LEU A 51 53.27 -90.50 -22.77
N GLN A 52 54.39 -90.91 -22.19
CA GLN A 52 55.19 -90.06 -21.31
C GLN A 52 55.78 -88.87 -22.08
N ALA A 53 56.24 -89.07 -23.32
CA ALA A 53 56.73 -88.00 -24.17
C ALA A 53 55.61 -87.04 -24.59
N LEU A 54 54.43 -87.55 -24.93
CA LEU A 54 53.26 -86.76 -25.27
C LEU A 54 52.75 -85.99 -24.06
N SER A 55 52.65 -86.64 -22.90
CA SER A 55 52.31 -86.02 -21.62
C SER A 55 53.33 -84.94 -21.27
N LYS A 56 54.64 -85.22 -21.29
CA LYS A 56 55.67 -84.19 -21.03
C LYS A 56 55.55 -83.01 -22.01
N ARG A 57 55.40 -83.29 -23.30
CA ARG A 57 55.31 -82.26 -24.35
C ARG A 57 54.02 -81.44 -24.27
N SER A 58 52.90 -82.06 -23.92
CA SER A 58 51.56 -81.46 -24.11
C SER A 58 50.63 -81.50 -22.89
N HIS A 59 51.11 -81.87 -21.69
CA HIS A 59 50.30 -81.92 -20.46
C HIS A 59 49.58 -80.61 -20.19
N LYS A 60 50.22 -79.45 -20.42
CA LYS A 60 49.57 -78.14 -20.26
C LYS A 60 48.34 -77.98 -21.17
N SER A 61 48.43 -78.45 -22.42
CA SER A 61 47.32 -78.39 -23.37
C SER A 61 46.18 -79.33 -22.96
N ILE A 62 46.53 -80.54 -22.52
CA ILE A 62 45.55 -81.56 -22.07
C ILE A 62 44.86 -81.13 -20.78
N ILE A 63 45.60 -80.57 -19.82
CA ILE A 63 45.02 -80.02 -18.58
C ILE A 63 44.14 -78.82 -18.91
N ALA A 64 44.60 -77.91 -19.77
CA ALA A 64 43.81 -76.75 -20.18
C ALA A 64 42.57 -77.13 -20.99
N SER A 65 42.58 -78.21 -21.77
CA SER A 65 41.39 -78.69 -22.48
C SER A 65 40.40 -79.37 -21.52
N SER A 66 40.89 -80.18 -20.58
CA SER A 66 40.06 -80.80 -19.56
C SER A 66 39.44 -79.77 -18.62
N GLN A 67 40.19 -78.75 -18.21
CA GLN A 67 39.69 -77.63 -17.41
C GLN A 67 38.62 -76.85 -18.19
N ARG A 68 38.90 -76.49 -19.45
CA ARG A 68 37.91 -75.81 -20.30
C ARG A 68 36.66 -76.64 -20.54
N LEU A 69 36.76 -77.97 -20.63
CA LEU A 69 35.59 -78.85 -20.75
C LEU A 69 34.77 -78.87 -19.46
N ALA A 70 35.43 -78.91 -18.30
CA ALA A 70 34.77 -78.81 -17.00
C ALA A 70 34.09 -77.45 -16.82
N ASP A 71 34.79 -76.36 -17.16
CA ASP A 71 34.25 -74.99 -17.12
C ASP A 71 33.09 -74.82 -18.11
N LEU A 72 33.16 -75.44 -19.29
CA LEU A 72 32.06 -75.41 -20.26
C LEU A 72 30.82 -76.15 -19.73
N SER A 73 31.04 -77.25 -19.00
CA SER A 73 29.94 -78.04 -18.42
C SER A 73 29.15 -77.27 -17.35
N THR A 74 29.75 -76.26 -16.72
CA THR A 74 29.10 -75.38 -15.73
C THR A 74 28.60 -74.08 -16.36
N ALA A 75 29.40 -73.47 -17.24
CA ALA A 75 29.04 -72.22 -17.91
C ALA A 75 27.83 -72.36 -18.84
N LEU A 76 27.63 -73.52 -19.47
CA LEU A 76 26.51 -73.73 -20.40
C LEU A 76 25.14 -73.76 -19.67
N PRO A 77 24.96 -74.50 -18.55
CA PRO A 77 23.77 -74.38 -17.72
C PRO A 77 23.54 -72.97 -17.15
N ASP A 78 24.61 -72.28 -16.75
CA ASP A 78 24.49 -70.91 -16.22
C ASP A 78 24.06 -69.91 -17.31
N LEU A 79 24.60 -70.03 -18.52
CA LEU A 79 24.16 -69.27 -19.68
C LEU A 79 22.69 -69.58 -20.01
N GLN A 80 22.30 -70.86 -19.96
CA GLN A 80 20.91 -71.27 -20.19
C GLN A 80 19.96 -70.67 -19.13
N ARG A 81 20.37 -70.65 -17.86
CA ARG A 81 19.59 -70.01 -16.79
C ARG A 81 19.52 -68.49 -16.97
N ALA A 82 20.62 -67.83 -17.32
CA ALA A 82 20.66 -66.39 -17.54
C ALA A 82 19.82 -65.97 -18.76
N THR A 83 19.87 -66.73 -19.85
CA THR A 83 19.05 -66.49 -21.04
C THR A 83 17.57 -66.76 -20.78
N ALA A 84 17.22 -67.79 -20.02
CA ALA A 84 15.84 -68.02 -19.59
C ALA A 84 15.34 -66.89 -18.69
N ALA A 85 16.14 -66.42 -17.73
CA ALA A 85 15.80 -65.28 -16.88
C ALA A 85 15.59 -64.00 -17.68
N LEU A 86 16.45 -63.71 -18.67
CA LEU A 86 16.29 -62.57 -19.56
C LEU A 86 15.01 -62.68 -20.40
N HIS A 87 14.72 -63.87 -20.92
CA HIS A 87 13.51 -64.13 -21.69
C HIS A 87 12.24 -63.91 -20.87
N HIS A 88 12.26 -64.29 -19.58
CA HIS A 88 11.14 -64.04 -18.67
C HIS A 88 10.99 -62.57 -18.24
N ALA A 89 12.08 -61.80 -18.19
CA ALA A 89 12.03 -60.38 -17.81
C ALA A 89 11.63 -59.44 -18.97
N LEU A 90 11.85 -59.86 -20.22
CA LEU A 90 11.56 -59.03 -21.40
C LEU A 90 10.08 -58.60 -21.51
N PRO A 91 9.08 -59.49 -21.31
CA PRO A 91 7.67 -59.11 -21.40
C PRO A 91 7.23 -58.13 -20.31
N GLU A 92 7.79 -58.23 -19.10
CA GLU A 92 7.52 -57.26 -18.03
C GLU A 92 8.05 -55.87 -18.40
N LEU A 93 9.23 -55.80 -19.01
CA LEU A 93 9.80 -54.54 -19.50
C LEU A 93 8.98 -53.96 -20.66
N GLU A 94 8.55 -54.78 -21.62
CA GLU A 94 7.73 -54.37 -22.77
C GLU A 94 6.33 -53.89 -22.33
N THR A 95 5.70 -54.59 -21.39
CA THR A 95 4.41 -54.14 -20.84
C THR A 95 4.54 -52.86 -20.02
N ALA A 96 5.62 -52.72 -19.24
CA ALA A 96 5.91 -51.49 -18.50
C ALA A 96 6.22 -50.31 -19.43
N SER A 97 6.94 -50.53 -20.54
CA SER A 97 7.25 -49.49 -21.53
C SER A 97 6.02 -49.07 -22.32
N ALA A 98 5.17 -50.01 -22.74
CA ALA A 98 3.90 -49.73 -23.39
C ALA A 98 2.93 -48.99 -22.45
N ALA A 99 2.87 -49.37 -21.18
CA ALA A 99 2.09 -48.67 -20.17
C ALA A 99 2.63 -47.25 -19.92
N PHE A 100 3.95 -47.06 -19.92
CA PHE A 100 4.57 -45.74 -19.85
C PHE A 100 4.23 -44.89 -21.06
N GLU A 101 4.35 -45.44 -22.27
CA GLU A 101 4.00 -44.74 -23.52
C GLU A 101 2.54 -44.32 -23.55
N GLN A 102 1.61 -45.19 -23.16
CA GLN A 102 0.18 -44.85 -23.07
C GLN A 102 -0.07 -43.74 -22.04
N ARG A 103 0.50 -43.87 -20.83
CA ARG A 103 0.35 -42.92 -19.71
C ARG A 103 1.01 -41.57 -19.95
N TYR A 104 1.99 -41.47 -20.85
CA TYR A 104 2.71 -40.23 -21.14
C TYR A 104 2.68 -39.83 -22.62
N SER A 105 1.76 -40.41 -23.40
CA SER A 105 1.59 -40.05 -24.79
C SER A 105 1.14 -38.59 -24.93
N ARG A 106 1.61 -37.93 -25.99
CA ARG A 106 1.31 -36.51 -26.28
C ARG A 106 -0.17 -36.26 -26.65
N SER A 107 -0.90 -37.33 -26.99
CA SER A 107 -2.29 -37.27 -27.46
C SER A 107 -3.32 -37.52 -26.35
N ALA A 108 -2.90 -38.06 -25.20
CA ALA A 108 -3.79 -38.31 -24.08
C ALA A 108 -3.69 -37.17 -23.06
N ASP A 109 -4.83 -36.60 -22.67
CA ASP A 109 -4.94 -35.59 -21.60
C ASP A 109 -4.55 -36.22 -20.25
N ASN A 110 -3.25 -36.24 -19.98
CA ASN A 110 -2.70 -36.75 -18.75
C ASN A 110 -2.53 -35.61 -17.75
N ALA A 111 -3.32 -35.63 -16.67
CA ALA A 111 -3.29 -34.63 -15.61
C ALA A 111 -1.88 -34.41 -15.01
N VAL A 112 -1.03 -35.45 -15.01
CA VAL A 112 0.37 -35.37 -14.54
C VAL A 112 1.25 -34.56 -15.51
N LEU A 113 1.11 -34.77 -16.82
CA LEU A 113 1.84 -34.00 -17.83
C LEU A 113 1.36 -32.54 -17.85
N ASP A 114 0.07 -32.30 -17.70
CA ASP A 114 -0.48 -30.94 -17.60
C ASP A 114 0.00 -30.23 -16.35
N ARG A 115 0.02 -30.93 -15.20
CA ARG A 115 0.59 -30.38 -13.96
C ARG A 115 2.06 -30.05 -14.13
N ARG A 116 2.85 -30.93 -14.76
CA ARG A 116 4.27 -30.68 -15.05
C ARG A 116 4.45 -29.51 -16.02
N ARG A 117 3.62 -29.40 -17.06
CA ARG A 117 3.64 -28.32 -18.04
C ARG A 117 3.32 -26.98 -17.40
N LYS A 118 2.26 -26.94 -16.57
CA LYS A 118 1.89 -25.77 -15.76
C LYS A 118 3.00 -25.40 -14.79
N ALA A 119 3.57 -26.37 -14.06
CA ALA A 119 4.68 -26.13 -13.14
C ALA A 119 5.94 -25.59 -13.85
N MET A 120 6.28 -26.12 -15.04
CA MET A 120 7.38 -25.61 -15.86
C MET A 120 7.11 -24.19 -16.36
N LEU A 121 5.86 -23.87 -16.71
CA LEU A 121 5.47 -22.53 -17.14
C LEU A 121 5.55 -21.53 -15.98
N VAL A 122 5.11 -21.92 -14.78
CA VAL A 122 5.25 -21.12 -13.56
C VAL A 122 6.73 -20.94 -13.21
N ALA A 123 7.53 -22.02 -13.21
CA ALA A 123 8.96 -21.94 -12.90
C ALA A 123 9.73 -21.00 -13.85
N ARG A 124 9.37 -20.95 -15.13
CA ARG A 124 9.99 -20.03 -16.09
C ARG A 124 9.60 -18.57 -15.87
N ASN A 125 8.41 -18.32 -15.31
CA ASN A 125 7.87 -16.98 -15.13
C ASN A 125 7.81 -16.57 -13.64
N ILE A 126 8.47 -17.32 -12.75
CA ILE A 126 8.36 -17.14 -11.31
C ILE A 126 8.80 -15.74 -10.89
N ASP A 127 9.90 -15.24 -11.47
CA ASP A 127 10.44 -13.91 -11.15
C ASP A 127 9.42 -12.81 -11.49
N ARG A 128 8.77 -12.90 -12.65
CA ARG A 128 7.75 -11.92 -13.06
C ARG A 128 6.50 -11.97 -12.19
N VAL A 129 6.13 -13.17 -11.73
CA VAL A 129 4.98 -13.33 -10.83
C VAL A 129 5.35 -12.82 -9.43
N ALA A 130 6.58 -13.05 -8.97
CA ALA A 130 7.10 -12.52 -7.72
C ALA A 130 7.11 -10.98 -7.75
N ASP A 131 7.62 -10.35 -8.81
CA ASP A 131 7.60 -8.90 -8.98
C ASP A 131 6.18 -8.32 -8.86
N VAL A 132 5.18 -8.99 -9.45
CA VAL A 132 3.76 -8.59 -9.38
C VAL A 132 3.19 -8.76 -7.97
N LEU A 133 3.58 -9.83 -7.28
CA LEU A 133 3.19 -10.09 -5.88
C LEU A 133 3.85 -9.14 -4.89
N GLU A 134 5.01 -8.55 -5.23
CA GLU A 134 5.71 -7.56 -4.42
C GLU A 134 5.12 -6.14 -4.57
N LEU A 135 4.28 -5.87 -5.57
CA LEU A 135 3.74 -4.52 -5.80
C LEU A 135 2.99 -3.95 -4.57
N PRO A 136 2.11 -4.69 -3.87
CA PRO A 136 1.44 -4.17 -2.68
C PRO A 136 2.40 -3.88 -1.52
N THR A 137 3.43 -4.71 -1.32
CA THR A 137 4.41 -4.50 -0.24
C THR A 137 5.37 -3.36 -0.54
N LEU A 138 5.72 -3.15 -1.81
CA LEU A 138 6.45 -1.98 -2.27
C LEU A 138 5.63 -0.70 -2.07
N LEU A 139 4.33 -0.76 -2.36
CA LEU A 139 3.41 0.36 -2.17
C LEU A 139 3.26 0.70 -0.67
N SER A 140 3.08 -0.30 0.21
CA SER A 140 3.01 -0.07 1.66
C SER A 140 4.32 0.53 2.20
N SER A 141 5.48 0.05 1.72
CA SER A 141 6.80 0.58 2.09
C SER A 141 7.00 2.03 1.63
N ALA A 142 6.61 2.36 0.39
CA ALA A 142 6.67 3.72 -0.14
C ALA A 142 5.78 4.69 0.65
N ILE A 143 4.59 4.24 1.05
CA ILE A 143 3.66 5.04 1.87
C ILE A 143 4.22 5.24 3.29
N ALA A 144 4.77 4.20 3.91
CA ALA A 144 5.37 4.28 5.24
C ALA A 144 6.61 5.20 5.25
N ALA A 145 7.47 5.11 4.23
CA ALA A 145 8.64 5.96 4.07
C ALA A 145 8.30 7.42 3.70
N GLY A 146 7.09 7.67 3.19
CA GLY A 146 6.57 9.01 2.92
C GLY A 146 5.98 9.71 4.14
N ALA A 147 5.63 8.95 5.19
CA ALA A 147 4.96 9.48 6.37
C ALA A 147 5.80 10.54 7.10
N PRO A 148 5.18 11.60 7.65
CA PRO A 148 5.90 12.66 8.35
C PRO A 148 6.58 12.09 9.60
N ALA A 149 7.90 11.92 9.55
CA ALA A 149 8.69 11.60 10.73
C ALA A 149 8.66 12.78 11.71
N GLN A 150 8.08 12.58 12.88
CA GLN A 150 8.15 13.51 14.01
C GLN A 150 9.58 13.53 14.56
N GLY A 151 10.50 14.25 13.89
CA GLY A 151 11.88 14.40 14.35
C GLY A 151 12.83 15.00 13.32
N SER A 152 13.19 16.28 13.54
CA SER A 152 14.51 16.88 13.24
C SER A 152 15.24 16.49 11.93
N ALA A 153 14.74 16.94 10.76
CA ALA A 153 15.55 17.27 9.55
C ALA A 153 14.66 17.79 8.40
N ALA A 154 14.05 18.97 8.56
CA ALA A 154 12.89 19.42 7.77
C ALA A 154 13.12 19.79 6.28
N ALA A 155 14.36 19.88 5.79
CA ALA A 155 14.63 20.36 4.42
C ALA A 155 14.98 19.25 3.41
N MET A 156 15.76 18.23 3.81
CA MET A 156 16.14 17.12 2.92
C MET A 156 15.06 16.01 2.84
N THR A 157 14.22 15.88 3.87
CA THR A 157 13.16 14.86 3.97
C THR A 157 11.89 15.22 3.19
N ALA A 158 11.64 16.51 2.92
CA ALA A 158 10.46 16.96 2.18
C ALA A 158 10.51 16.55 0.70
N THR A 159 11.68 16.52 0.09
CA THR A 159 11.87 16.04 -1.30
C THR A 159 11.77 14.52 -1.38
N THR A 160 12.30 13.80 -0.39
CA THR A 160 12.23 12.34 -0.35
C THR A 160 10.80 11.85 -0.11
N SER A 161 10.06 12.45 0.82
CA SER A 161 8.63 12.14 1.04
C SER A 161 7.78 12.44 -0.20
N THR A 162 8.07 13.51 -0.94
CA THR A 162 7.40 13.77 -2.22
C THR A 162 7.65 12.68 -3.26
N ALA A 163 8.91 12.24 -3.39
CA ALA A 163 9.27 11.22 -4.35
C ALA A 163 8.61 9.87 -4.01
N ASN A 164 8.55 9.54 -2.72
CA ASN A 164 7.94 8.31 -2.22
C ASN A 164 6.42 8.28 -2.49
N TYR A 165 5.70 9.38 -2.22
CA TYR A 165 4.27 9.45 -2.51
C TYR A 165 3.96 9.47 -4.01
N THR A 166 4.80 10.11 -4.84
CA THR A 166 4.63 10.03 -6.29
C THR A 166 4.88 8.62 -6.82
N ALA A 167 5.90 7.93 -6.31
CA ALA A 167 6.17 6.54 -6.69
C ALA A 167 5.03 5.60 -6.27
N ALA A 168 4.45 5.78 -5.08
CA ALA A 168 3.28 5.03 -4.63
C ALA A 168 2.07 5.23 -5.57
N LEU A 169 1.82 6.47 -6.02
CA LEU A 169 0.77 6.78 -7.00
C LEU A 169 1.03 6.12 -8.37
N ASP A 170 2.27 6.11 -8.83
CA ASP A 170 2.65 5.47 -10.09
C ASP A 170 2.49 3.94 -10.02
N LEU A 171 2.84 3.33 -8.89
CA LEU A 171 2.60 1.91 -8.60
C LEU A 171 1.11 1.59 -8.60
N GLN A 172 0.28 2.42 -7.93
CA GLN A 172 -1.17 2.24 -7.93
C GLN A 172 -1.77 2.37 -9.34
N ALA A 173 -1.28 3.31 -10.15
CA ALA A 173 -1.68 3.44 -11.54
C ALA A 173 -1.25 2.22 -12.38
N HIS A 174 -0.10 1.60 -12.08
CA HIS A 174 0.33 0.36 -12.70
C HIS A 174 -0.58 -0.83 -12.32
N ILE A 175 -0.91 -0.98 -11.03
CA ILE A 175 -1.81 -2.04 -10.54
C ILE A 175 -3.22 -1.90 -11.15
N LYS A 176 -3.77 -0.68 -11.21
CA LYS A 176 -5.05 -0.41 -11.88
C LYS A 176 -5.01 -0.79 -13.37
N ARG A 177 -3.92 -0.44 -14.08
CA ARG A 177 -3.72 -0.85 -15.47
C ARG A 177 -3.65 -2.38 -15.60
N LEU A 178 -2.94 -3.06 -14.71
CA LEU A 178 -2.85 -4.52 -14.69
C LEU A 178 -4.24 -5.16 -14.53
N ARG A 179 -5.09 -4.62 -13.65
CA ARG A 179 -6.49 -5.06 -13.48
C ARG A 179 -7.31 -4.88 -14.75
N THR A 180 -7.12 -3.79 -15.49
CA THR A 180 -7.83 -3.57 -16.76
C THR A 180 -7.37 -4.50 -17.88
N LEU A 181 -6.09 -4.86 -17.90
CA LEU A 181 -5.51 -5.75 -18.93
C LEU A 181 -5.83 -7.22 -18.65
N TYR A 182 -5.93 -7.63 -17.38
CA TYR A 182 -6.13 -9.02 -16.97
C TYR A 182 -7.31 -9.21 -16.00
N PRO A 183 -8.56 -8.89 -16.41
CA PRO A 183 -9.72 -8.95 -15.52
C PRO A 183 -10.16 -10.38 -15.14
N ALA A 184 -9.73 -11.39 -15.91
CA ALA A 184 -10.08 -12.79 -15.64
C ALA A 184 -9.20 -13.46 -14.56
N VAL A 185 -8.12 -12.80 -14.13
CA VAL A 185 -7.16 -13.36 -13.17
C VAL A 185 -7.52 -12.87 -11.76
N GLY A 186 -8.08 -13.76 -10.92
CA GLY A 186 -8.46 -13.42 -9.55
C GLY A 186 -7.31 -12.87 -8.69
N LEU A 187 -6.08 -13.34 -8.92
CA LEU A 187 -4.89 -12.84 -8.21
C LEU A 187 -4.68 -11.33 -8.42
N VAL A 188 -4.92 -10.82 -9.62
CA VAL A 188 -4.76 -9.38 -9.93
C VAL A 188 -5.85 -8.56 -9.25
N ASP A 189 -7.05 -9.12 -9.10
CA ASP A 189 -8.15 -8.48 -8.35
C ASP A 189 -7.82 -8.40 -6.86
N ASP A 190 -7.24 -9.45 -6.28
CA ASP A 190 -6.81 -9.46 -4.88
C ASP A 190 -5.64 -8.48 -4.61
N ILE A 191 -4.65 -8.43 -5.52
CA ILE A 191 -3.56 -7.44 -5.49
C ILE A 191 -4.13 -6.02 -5.57
N ALA A 192 -5.11 -5.78 -6.44
CA ALA A 192 -5.75 -4.48 -6.55
C ALA A 192 -6.52 -4.09 -5.29
N LYS A 193 -7.26 -5.03 -4.66
CA LYS A 193 -7.94 -4.79 -3.37
C LYS A 193 -6.96 -4.46 -2.26
N GLN A 194 -5.84 -5.17 -2.18
CA GLN A 194 -4.79 -4.90 -1.20
C GLN A 194 -4.19 -3.51 -1.43
N ALA A 195 -3.87 -3.17 -2.68
CA ALA A 195 -3.36 -1.84 -3.01
C ALA A 195 -4.38 -0.74 -2.69
N ASP A 196 -5.67 -0.94 -2.96
CA ASP A 196 -6.73 0.01 -2.57
C ASP A 196 -6.83 0.19 -1.05
N ALA A 197 -6.59 -0.86 -0.25
CA ALA A 197 -6.54 -0.77 1.21
C ALA A 197 -5.33 0.05 1.69
N GLU A 198 -4.15 -0.17 1.13
CA GLU A 198 -2.95 0.61 1.44
C GLU A 198 -3.08 2.07 1.00
N MET A 199 -3.74 2.34 -0.13
CA MET A 199 -4.03 3.72 -0.58
C MET A 199 -4.97 4.46 0.38
N LYS A 200 -5.87 3.77 1.08
CA LYS A 200 -6.64 4.38 2.18
C LYS A 200 -5.74 4.76 3.35
N ALA A 201 -4.73 3.96 3.67
CA ALA A 201 -3.72 4.31 4.68
C ALA A 201 -2.85 5.51 4.24
N MET A 202 -2.57 5.64 2.93
CA MET A 202 -1.95 6.86 2.39
C MET A 202 -2.86 8.08 2.58
N ALA A 203 -4.16 7.96 2.31
CA ALA A 203 -5.12 9.05 2.53
C ALA A 203 -5.16 9.49 4.00
N THR A 204 -5.18 8.55 4.95
CA THR A 204 -5.13 8.89 6.39
C THR A 204 -3.84 9.61 6.77
N ASN A 205 -2.69 9.20 6.21
CA ASN A 205 -1.40 9.86 6.45
C ASN A 205 -1.36 11.28 5.86
N LEU A 206 -1.98 11.50 4.69
CA LEU A 206 -2.10 12.82 4.08
C LEU A 206 -3.03 13.74 4.89
N VAL A 207 -4.14 13.21 5.42
CA VAL A 207 -5.05 13.94 6.31
C VAL A 207 -4.35 14.32 7.61
N ALA A 208 -3.65 13.38 8.25
CA ALA A 208 -2.84 13.65 9.43
C ALA A 208 -1.73 14.68 9.13
N SER A 209 -1.11 14.61 7.95
CA SER A 209 -0.15 15.62 7.52
C SER A 209 -0.79 16.99 7.42
N LEU A 210 -2.01 17.13 6.87
CA LEU A 210 -2.75 18.40 6.78
C LEU A 210 -3.11 19.00 8.14
N GLN A 211 -3.34 18.16 9.15
CA GLN A 211 -3.59 18.57 10.53
C GLN A 211 -2.31 19.03 11.26
N GLY A 212 -1.12 18.78 10.71
CA GLY A 212 0.16 19.16 11.33
C GLY A 212 0.38 20.68 11.40
N PRO A 213 1.07 21.20 12.45
CA PRO A 213 1.37 22.62 12.59
C PRO A 213 2.42 23.09 11.56
N GLY A 214 2.28 24.32 11.06
CA GLY A 214 3.31 24.98 10.25
C GLY A 214 3.38 24.60 8.77
N ILE A 215 2.28 24.11 8.18
CA ILE A 215 2.25 23.75 6.76
C ILE A 215 2.27 25.01 5.88
N LYS A 216 3.26 25.09 5.00
CA LYS A 216 3.35 26.14 3.98
C LYS A 216 2.37 25.87 2.83
N LEU A 217 1.92 26.93 2.15
CA LEU A 217 1.01 26.85 1.00
C LEU A 217 1.44 25.81 -0.04
N ALA A 218 2.70 25.84 -0.46
CA ALA A 218 3.23 24.89 -1.44
C ALA A 218 3.21 23.42 -0.96
N GLY A 219 3.25 23.17 0.35
CA GLY A 219 3.07 21.85 0.95
C GLY A 219 1.60 21.43 1.00
N ALA A 220 0.72 22.36 1.36
CA ALA A 220 -0.73 22.15 1.37
C ALA A 220 -1.28 21.86 -0.03
N MET A 221 -0.83 22.60 -1.06
CA MET A 221 -1.23 22.37 -2.45
C MET A 221 -0.81 20.98 -2.94
N ARG A 222 0.39 20.51 -2.59
CA ARG A 222 0.88 19.18 -2.97
C ARG A 222 0.09 18.06 -2.30
N THR A 223 -0.15 18.18 -0.99
CA THR A 223 -0.92 17.19 -0.22
C THR A 223 -2.36 17.08 -0.70
N VAL A 224 -3.02 18.21 -0.96
CA VAL A 224 -4.35 18.25 -1.62
C VAL A 224 -4.30 17.65 -3.03
N GLY A 225 -3.27 17.97 -3.81
CA GLY A 225 -3.07 17.41 -5.15
C GLY A 225 -2.88 15.89 -5.17
N TRP A 226 -2.20 15.33 -4.17
CA TRP A 226 -2.12 13.87 -3.99
C TRP A 226 -3.45 13.30 -3.52
N LEU A 227 -4.13 13.95 -2.58
CA LEU A 227 -5.44 13.49 -2.08
C LEU A 227 -6.49 13.39 -3.19
N ARG A 228 -6.52 14.35 -4.13
CA ARG A 228 -7.36 14.29 -5.34
C ARG A 228 -7.10 13.06 -6.22
N ARG A 229 -5.86 12.54 -6.24
CA ARG A 229 -5.47 11.36 -7.03
C ARG A 229 -5.72 10.05 -6.28
N VAL A 230 -5.58 10.06 -4.96
CA VAL A 230 -5.79 8.90 -4.09
C VAL A 230 -7.28 8.61 -3.93
N ALA A 231 -8.08 9.65 -3.69
CA ALA A 231 -9.49 9.56 -3.36
C ALA A 231 -10.30 10.55 -4.24
N PRO A 232 -10.48 10.26 -5.54
CA PRO A 232 -11.29 11.08 -6.43
C PRO A 232 -12.75 11.17 -5.98
N GLU A 233 -13.26 10.18 -5.23
CA GLU A 233 -14.59 10.21 -4.63
C GLU A 233 -14.83 11.39 -3.69
N LEU A 234 -13.78 11.97 -3.10
CA LEU A 234 -13.88 13.15 -2.24
C LEU A 234 -14.01 14.45 -3.04
N ASP A 235 -13.66 14.44 -4.31
CA ASP A 235 -13.82 15.58 -5.23
C ASP A 235 -15.23 15.57 -5.85
N GLU A 236 -15.77 14.38 -6.13
CA GLU A 236 -17.10 14.17 -6.73
C GLU A 236 -18.25 14.21 -5.69
N GLY A 237 -17.95 13.97 -4.42
CA GLY A 237 -18.93 13.73 -3.37
C GLY A 237 -19.53 14.98 -2.72
N TRP A 238 -20.53 15.59 -3.34
CA TRP A 238 -21.69 16.15 -2.60
C TRP A 238 -23.00 16.12 -3.41
N SER A 239 -22.97 15.99 -4.74
CA SER A 239 -24.22 15.94 -5.53
C SER A 239 -24.80 14.54 -5.79
N GLY A 240 -24.12 13.46 -5.42
CA GLY A 240 -24.57 12.08 -5.67
C GLY A 240 -25.57 11.50 -4.65
N GLY A 241 -26.13 12.35 -3.79
CA GLY A 241 -26.81 11.94 -2.56
C GLY A 241 -28.34 11.95 -2.57
N SER A 242 -29.01 11.67 -3.69
CA SER A 242 -30.39 11.16 -3.65
C SER A 242 -30.80 10.55 -5.00
N GLY A 243 -30.97 9.22 -5.03
CA GLY A 243 -31.79 8.56 -6.05
C GLY A 243 -31.04 7.73 -7.11
N GLY A 244 -31.03 6.41 -6.89
CA GLY A 244 -31.21 5.44 -7.98
C GLY A 244 -29.96 5.04 -8.77
N GLY A 245 -29.38 3.89 -8.41
CA GLY A 245 -28.40 3.23 -9.27
C GLY A 245 -29.02 2.72 -10.55
N TYR A 246 -28.39 2.98 -11.70
CA TYR A 246 -28.33 2.07 -12.85
C TYR A 246 -27.09 2.41 -13.69
N SER A 247 -26.43 1.35 -14.16
CA SER A 247 -25.27 1.33 -15.05
C SER A 247 -25.19 2.42 -16.11
N ARG A 248 -24.00 3.03 -16.28
CA ARG A 248 -23.50 3.30 -17.64
C ARG A 248 -21.98 3.22 -17.76
N ARG A 249 -21.54 2.07 -18.26
CA ARG A 249 -20.22 1.83 -18.83
C ARG A 249 -20.23 2.28 -20.30
N GLY A 250 -19.30 3.17 -20.65
CA GLY A 250 -18.69 3.22 -22.00
C GLY A 250 -19.07 4.39 -22.91
N GLY A 251 -18.03 5.01 -23.50
CA GLY A 251 -18.11 5.76 -24.76
C GLY A 251 -17.73 7.24 -24.63
N GLY A 252 -16.53 7.60 -25.12
CA GLY A 252 -16.02 8.96 -25.09
C GLY A 252 -16.74 9.95 -26.01
N GLY A 253 -16.42 11.23 -25.85
CA GLY A 253 -16.85 12.30 -26.74
C GLY A 253 -16.85 13.65 -26.04
N ALA A 254 -16.08 14.58 -26.59
CA ALA A 254 -15.95 15.96 -26.14
C ALA A 254 -17.30 16.68 -26.01
N GLY A 255 -17.45 17.48 -24.95
CA GLY A 255 -18.62 18.32 -24.73
C GLY A 255 -18.60 18.96 -23.36
N ALA A 256 -17.70 19.93 -23.15
CA ALA A 256 -17.66 20.74 -21.94
C ALA A 256 -18.91 21.65 -21.87
N GLY A 257 -19.96 21.16 -21.22
CA GLY A 257 -21.16 21.93 -20.87
C GLY A 257 -20.88 22.86 -19.69
N LYS A 258 -20.94 24.17 -19.95
CA LYS A 258 -21.02 25.24 -18.94
C LYS A 258 -22.29 25.03 -18.10
N GLY A 259 -22.15 24.53 -16.88
CA GLY A 259 -23.27 24.32 -15.96
C GLY A 259 -22.90 23.71 -14.61
N ALA A 260 -21.72 23.09 -14.50
CA ALA A 260 -21.24 22.47 -13.26
C ALA A 260 -20.30 23.36 -12.42
N ALA A 261 -20.59 24.66 -12.32
CA ALA A 261 -19.76 25.60 -11.54
C ALA A 261 -20.17 25.69 -10.06
N ALA A 262 -21.31 25.11 -9.67
CA ALA A 262 -21.88 25.30 -8.33
C ALA A 262 -21.27 24.42 -7.22
N ASN A 263 -20.41 23.45 -7.54
CA ASN A 263 -19.81 22.55 -6.53
C ASN A 263 -18.38 22.12 -6.91
N ALA A 264 -17.57 23.07 -7.42
CA ALA A 264 -16.14 22.81 -7.68
C ALA A 264 -15.28 22.68 -6.41
N GLU A 265 -15.92 22.76 -5.23
CA GLU A 265 -15.31 22.66 -3.89
C GLU A 265 -15.20 21.21 -3.40
N GLY A 266 -16.12 20.32 -3.82
CA GLY A 266 -16.18 18.92 -3.39
C GLY A 266 -16.22 18.73 -1.86
N ALA A 267 -16.18 17.48 -1.39
CA ALA A 267 -15.93 17.19 0.03
C ALA A 267 -14.49 17.54 0.46
N LEU A 268 -13.58 17.71 -0.49
CA LEU A 268 -12.17 17.98 -0.24
C LEU A 268 -11.94 19.39 0.35
N GLY A 269 -12.66 20.40 -0.12
CA GLY A 269 -12.60 21.75 0.45
C GLY A 269 -13.04 21.76 1.92
N ALA A 270 -14.17 21.12 2.22
CA ALA A 270 -14.66 20.95 3.59
C ALA A 270 -13.65 20.17 4.46
N LEU A 271 -13.09 19.08 3.95
CA LEU A 271 -12.07 18.29 4.66
C LEU A 271 -10.84 19.12 5.00
N PHE A 272 -10.37 19.97 4.08
CA PHE A 272 -9.25 20.88 4.35
C PHE A 272 -9.59 21.82 5.51
N LEU A 273 -10.77 22.45 5.49
CA LEU A 273 -11.20 23.38 6.53
C LEU A 273 -11.33 22.68 7.88
N VAL A 274 -11.90 21.48 7.94
CA VAL A 274 -12.01 20.69 9.18
C VAL A 274 -10.63 20.29 9.72
N CYS A 275 -9.71 19.85 8.85
CA CYS A 275 -8.35 19.51 9.28
C CYS A 275 -7.61 20.74 9.83
N ARG A 276 -7.85 21.91 9.24
CA ARG A 276 -7.28 23.18 9.70
C ARG A 276 -7.93 23.70 10.96
N LEU A 277 -9.24 23.49 11.13
CA LEU A 277 -9.95 23.78 12.37
C LEU A 277 -9.40 22.94 13.52
N ALA A 278 -9.19 21.63 13.30
CA ALA A 278 -8.59 20.75 14.30
C ALA A 278 -7.18 21.22 14.71
N ASN A 279 -6.37 21.70 13.76
CA ASN A 279 -5.08 22.32 14.07
C ASN A 279 -5.25 23.60 14.90
N LEU A 280 -6.16 24.50 14.50
CA LEU A 280 -6.47 25.71 15.27
C LEU A 280 -6.86 25.38 16.71
N LEU A 281 -7.80 24.46 16.91
CA LEU A 281 -8.22 24.03 18.24
C LEU A 281 -7.06 23.47 19.05
N SER A 282 -6.21 22.60 18.48
CA SER A 282 -5.01 22.10 19.15
C SER A 282 -4.02 23.21 19.53
N THR A 283 -3.88 24.25 18.70
CA THR A 283 -3.05 25.41 19.05
C THR A 283 -3.67 26.28 20.15
N LEU A 284 -5.00 26.37 20.22
CA LEU A 284 -5.72 27.06 21.28
C LEU A 284 -5.70 26.27 22.59
N GLU A 285 -5.73 24.95 22.54
CA GLU A 285 -5.52 24.05 23.68
C GLU A 285 -4.13 24.24 24.30
N ALA A 286 -3.11 24.61 23.53
CA ALA A 286 -1.80 24.96 24.10
C ALA A 286 -1.83 26.20 25.02
N LEU A 287 -2.91 26.99 24.98
CA LEU A 287 -3.16 28.10 25.91
C LEU A 287 -3.87 27.66 27.20
N GLU A 288 -4.13 26.36 27.38
CA GLU A 288 -4.79 25.77 28.55
C GLU A 288 -4.23 26.27 29.90
N PRO A 289 -2.91 26.38 30.13
CA PRO A 289 -2.39 26.92 31.40
C PRO A 289 -2.82 28.36 31.68
N LEU A 290 -2.97 29.19 30.64
CA LEU A 290 -3.48 30.56 30.77
C LEU A 290 -5.01 30.58 30.94
N ARG A 291 -5.69 29.65 30.29
CA ARG A 291 -7.14 29.45 30.41
C ARG A 291 -7.52 29.05 31.83
N GLU A 292 -6.80 28.11 32.44
CA GLU A 292 -7.04 27.69 33.83
C GLU A 292 -6.93 28.85 34.82
N LEU A 293 -5.98 29.78 34.61
CA LEU A 293 -5.84 30.98 35.43
C LEU A 293 -7.01 31.94 35.23
N ALA A 294 -7.50 32.09 34.00
CA ALA A 294 -8.70 32.87 33.70
C ALA A 294 -9.96 32.22 34.30
N ASP A 295 -10.07 30.89 34.25
CA ASP A 295 -11.18 30.13 34.84
C ASP A 295 -11.22 30.27 36.36
N GLN A 296 -10.06 30.31 37.02
CA GLN A 296 -9.97 30.61 38.45
C GLN A 296 -10.45 32.03 38.77
N GLU A 297 -10.20 33.02 37.91
CA GLU A 297 -10.74 34.37 38.06
C GLU A 297 -12.26 34.41 37.82
N SER A 298 -12.75 33.70 36.79
CA SER A 298 -14.18 33.53 36.51
C SER A 298 -14.93 32.90 37.68
N ALA A 299 -14.39 31.82 38.24
CA ALA A 299 -14.99 31.10 39.36
C ALA A 299 -15.02 31.95 40.63
N LYS A 300 -13.95 32.72 40.89
CA LYS A 300 -13.92 33.65 42.03
C LYS A 300 -14.87 34.84 41.83
N ARG A 301 -15.10 35.31 40.60
CA ARG A 301 -16.15 36.30 40.29
C ARG A 301 -17.54 35.74 40.56
N ALA A 302 -17.82 34.53 40.09
CA ALA A 302 -19.09 33.84 40.32
C ALA A 302 -19.34 33.56 41.81
N ALA A 303 -18.32 33.15 42.56
CA ALA A 303 -18.40 32.95 44.01
C ALA A 303 -18.51 34.28 44.80
N GLY A 304 -17.92 35.36 44.28
CA GLY A 304 -17.97 36.70 44.88
C GLY A 304 -19.34 37.39 44.79
N GLY A 305 -20.30 36.82 44.06
CA GLY A 305 -21.70 37.27 44.02
C GLY A 305 -22.51 36.93 45.27
N GLY A 306 -21.97 36.13 46.20
CA GLY A 306 -22.67 35.70 47.41
C GLY A 306 -21.89 35.98 48.70
N GLY A 307 -22.15 37.14 49.32
CA GLY A 307 -21.84 37.36 50.74
C GLY A 307 -20.62 38.24 51.01
N GLY A 308 -20.88 39.39 51.63
CA GLY A 308 -19.87 40.38 51.98
C GLY A 308 -18.82 39.89 52.97
N ALA A 309 -17.55 40.08 52.63
CA ALA A 309 -16.45 40.29 53.57
C ALA A 309 -15.25 40.92 52.84
N ALA A 310 -14.73 42.02 53.41
CA ALA A 310 -13.44 42.67 53.09
C ALA A 310 -13.19 43.09 51.63
N ARG A 311 -13.54 44.35 51.32
CA ARG A 311 -13.11 45.11 50.14
C ARG A 311 -11.59 45.33 50.16
N THR A 312 -10.81 44.32 49.81
CA THR A 312 -9.50 44.56 49.18
C THR A 312 -9.82 44.94 47.73
N PRO A 313 -9.22 46.00 47.15
CA PRO A 313 -9.42 46.31 45.74
C PRO A 313 -8.76 45.20 44.94
N TRP A 314 -9.52 44.16 44.63
CA TRP A 314 -9.03 43.06 43.84
C TRP A 314 -8.82 43.58 42.43
N ALA A 315 -7.55 43.73 42.03
CA ALA A 315 -7.10 43.90 40.65
C ALA A 315 -7.31 42.60 39.87
N GLY A 316 -8.56 42.12 39.83
CA GLY A 316 -8.97 40.91 39.13
C GLY A 316 -9.06 41.16 37.63
N GLY A 317 -8.71 40.15 36.84
CA GLY A 317 -8.82 40.20 35.39
C GLY A 317 -7.50 40.36 34.65
N GLN A 318 -6.36 40.53 35.34
CA GLN A 318 -5.05 40.63 34.68
C GLN A 318 -4.63 39.32 34.01
N GLN A 319 -4.98 38.16 34.58
CA GLN A 319 -4.68 36.86 33.95
C GLN A 319 -5.66 36.59 32.81
N THR A 320 -6.94 36.92 33.00
CA THR A 320 -7.95 36.86 31.94
C THR A 320 -7.58 37.75 30.75
N GLU A 321 -7.08 38.96 30.99
CA GLU A 321 -6.59 39.88 29.95
C GLU A 321 -5.41 39.27 29.17
N ARG A 322 -4.43 38.69 29.87
CA ARG A 322 -3.29 38.03 29.21
C ARG A 322 -3.72 36.84 28.36
N TYR A 323 -4.65 36.03 28.86
CA TYR A 323 -5.25 34.93 28.12
C TYR A 323 -5.97 35.45 26.86
N LEU A 324 -6.88 36.41 27.01
CA LEU A 324 -7.66 36.96 25.90
C LEU A 324 -6.76 37.64 24.84
N LYS A 325 -5.75 38.43 25.24
CA LYS A 325 -4.78 39.02 24.31
C LYS A 325 -4.10 37.94 23.48
N ARG A 326 -3.61 36.89 24.13
CA ARG A 326 -2.90 35.80 23.43
C ARG A 326 -3.83 34.95 22.56
N TYR A 327 -5.05 34.71 23.04
CA TYR A 327 -6.10 34.01 22.32
C TYR A 327 -6.48 34.75 21.04
N ILE A 328 -6.79 36.05 21.12
CA ILE A 328 -7.19 36.87 19.97
C ILE A 328 -6.06 36.97 18.95
N GLU A 329 -4.80 37.14 19.40
CA GLU A 329 -3.63 37.14 18.51
C GLU A 329 -3.51 35.84 17.71
N LEU A 330 -3.52 34.69 18.41
CA LEU A 330 -3.35 33.38 17.79
C LEU A 330 -4.55 33.03 16.90
N PHE A 331 -5.76 33.27 17.37
CA PHE A 331 -7.00 33.06 16.64
C PHE A 331 -7.01 33.87 15.34
N ARG A 332 -6.67 35.16 15.41
CA ARG A 332 -6.60 36.05 14.24
C ARG A 332 -5.56 35.57 13.23
N GLU A 333 -4.35 35.24 13.67
CA GLU A 333 -3.28 34.79 12.78
C GLU A 333 -3.65 33.48 12.08
N GLN A 334 -4.12 32.48 12.84
CA GLN A 334 -4.47 31.17 12.31
C GLN A 334 -5.72 31.22 11.42
N SER A 335 -6.80 31.89 11.82
CA SER A 335 -8.02 32.04 11.00
C SER A 335 -7.72 32.72 9.66
N PHE A 336 -6.94 33.81 9.66
CA PHE A 336 -6.51 34.50 8.46
C PHE A 336 -5.68 33.59 7.54
N ALA A 337 -4.72 32.85 8.11
CA ALA A 337 -3.89 31.92 7.37
C ALA A 337 -4.71 30.80 6.74
N ILE A 338 -5.68 30.22 7.46
CA ILE A 338 -6.54 29.12 6.98
C ILE A 338 -7.38 29.58 5.79
N VAL A 339 -8.11 30.70 5.94
CA VAL A 339 -9.00 31.20 4.88
C VAL A 339 -8.19 31.69 3.67
N SER A 340 -7.04 32.34 3.89
CA SER A 340 -6.15 32.76 2.80
C SER A 340 -5.57 31.57 2.03
N MET A 341 -5.08 30.54 2.74
CA MET A 341 -4.60 29.30 2.13
C MET A 341 -5.72 28.60 1.36
N TYR A 342 -6.92 28.53 1.94
CA TYR A 342 -8.09 27.94 1.30
C TYR A 342 -8.38 28.59 -0.05
N LYS A 343 -8.53 29.93 -0.09
CA LYS A 343 -8.79 30.67 -1.33
C LYS A 343 -7.72 30.47 -2.40
N SER A 344 -6.46 30.30 -1.99
CA SER A 344 -5.36 30.06 -2.92
C SER A 344 -5.30 28.62 -3.47
N ILE A 345 -5.78 27.64 -2.71
CA ILE A 345 -5.82 26.22 -3.12
C ILE A 345 -7.08 25.92 -3.96
N PHE A 346 -8.19 26.60 -3.65
CA PHE A 346 -9.50 26.42 -4.29
C PHE A 346 -10.01 27.73 -4.92
N PRO A 347 -9.33 28.30 -5.94
CA PRO A 347 -9.74 29.55 -6.58
C PRO A 347 -11.10 29.44 -7.28
N SER A 348 -11.51 28.23 -7.68
CA SER A 348 -12.81 27.93 -8.31
C SER A 348 -13.98 27.86 -7.33
N ALA A 349 -13.72 27.84 -6.01
CA ALA A 349 -14.76 27.85 -4.97
C ALA A 349 -15.24 29.28 -4.64
N LEU A 350 -14.64 30.30 -5.24
CA LEU A 350 -15.08 31.69 -5.11
C LEU A 350 -16.12 31.97 -6.21
N PRO A 351 -17.30 32.55 -5.87
CA PRO A 351 -18.20 33.07 -6.88
C PRO A 351 -17.43 34.09 -7.74
N ALA A 352 -17.48 33.92 -9.06
CA ALA A 352 -16.76 34.79 -9.98
C ALA A 352 -17.18 36.25 -9.74
N PRO A 353 -16.24 37.20 -9.58
CA PRO A 353 -16.60 38.60 -9.42
C PRO A 353 -17.11 39.10 -10.77
N GLY A 354 -18.43 39.25 -10.90
CA GLY A 354 -19.08 39.75 -12.11
C GLY A 354 -20.36 39.03 -12.55
N SER A 355 -20.78 37.93 -11.91
CA SER A 355 -22.18 37.49 -12.01
C SER A 355 -23.02 38.28 -11.00
N SER A 356 -23.14 39.59 -11.23
CA SER A 356 -24.28 40.33 -10.71
C SER A 356 -25.53 39.67 -11.28
N ASP A 357 -26.35 39.13 -10.39
CA ASP A 357 -27.67 38.57 -10.64
C ASP A 357 -28.67 39.70 -10.97
N GLU A 358 -28.33 40.50 -11.98
CA GLU A 358 -29.14 41.60 -12.51
C GLU A 358 -29.22 41.45 -14.04
N GLY A 359 -30.20 40.69 -14.51
CA GLY A 359 -30.54 40.65 -15.94
C GLY A 359 -31.16 39.34 -16.40
N GLY A 360 -32.43 39.13 -16.08
CA GLY A 360 -33.19 37.95 -16.54
C GLY A 360 -34.68 38.16 -16.71
N ALA A 361 -35.13 39.38 -17.01
CA ALA A 361 -36.49 39.63 -17.49
C ALA A 361 -36.48 39.67 -19.02
N GLY A 362 -36.93 38.58 -19.67
CA GLY A 362 -37.30 38.60 -21.09
C GLY A 362 -36.87 37.37 -21.91
N ALA A 363 -37.86 36.50 -22.16
CA ALA A 363 -38.04 35.65 -23.35
C ALA A 363 -36.97 34.58 -23.69
N ASP A 364 -37.34 33.29 -23.56
CA ASP A 364 -37.87 32.52 -24.69
C ASP A 364 -38.53 31.22 -24.19
N ALA A 365 -39.65 30.87 -24.79
CA ALA A 365 -40.46 29.70 -24.45
C ALA A 365 -39.91 28.46 -25.17
N GLY A 366 -39.31 27.54 -24.41
CA GLY A 366 -38.89 26.22 -24.88
C GLY A 366 -39.39 25.14 -23.93
N ASP A 367 -40.45 24.46 -24.36
CA ASP A 367 -41.15 23.34 -23.73
C ASP A 367 -40.21 22.19 -23.32
N GLY A 368 -40.34 21.73 -22.07
CA GLY A 368 -39.57 20.65 -21.47
C GLY A 368 -39.81 20.58 -19.97
N ALA A 369 -40.78 19.76 -19.57
CA ALA A 369 -41.16 19.55 -18.17
C ALA A 369 -40.06 18.81 -17.40
N ASP A 370 -39.22 19.55 -16.67
CA ASP A 370 -38.51 19.06 -15.48
C ASP A 370 -38.98 19.90 -14.29
N GLU A 371 -39.39 19.22 -13.21
CA GLU A 371 -39.75 19.87 -11.95
C GLU A 371 -38.60 20.78 -11.47
N PRO A 372 -38.88 22.00 -10.97
CA PRO A 372 -37.85 22.79 -10.31
C PRO A 372 -37.49 22.09 -8.99
N ASP A 373 -36.30 21.51 -8.92
CA ASP A 373 -35.70 20.99 -7.70
C ASP A 373 -35.62 22.15 -6.68
N ASN A 374 -36.56 22.20 -5.73
CA ASN A 374 -36.77 23.31 -4.79
C ASN A 374 -35.76 23.34 -3.63
N LEU A 375 -34.68 22.56 -3.73
CA LEU A 375 -33.59 22.58 -2.76
C LEU A 375 -32.43 23.38 -3.35
N GLN A 376 -32.29 24.62 -2.87
CA GLN A 376 -31.09 25.40 -3.14
C GLN A 376 -29.85 24.55 -2.77
N PRO A 377 -28.78 24.59 -3.57
CA PRO A 377 -27.55 23.88 -3.24
C PRO A 377 -27.07 24.34 -1.87
N LEU A 378 -26.60 23.37 -1.05
CA LEU A 378 -26.09 23.69 0.29
C LEU A 378 -25.03 24.80 0.20
N PRO A 379 -24.99 25.74 1.17
CA PRO A 379 -24.00 26.80 1.17
C PRO A 379 -22.58 26.21 1.19
N SER A 380 -21.67 26.85 0.46
CA SER A 380 -20.26 26.43 0.38
C SER A 380 -19.64 26.23 1.76
N ALA A 381 -18.73 25.27 1.89
CA ALA A 381 -18.07 25.03 3.18
C ALA A 381 -17.26 26.28 3.62
N LEU A 382 -16.77 27.06 2.65
CA LEU A 382 -16.18 28.38 2.91
C LEU A 382 -17.18 29.42 3.46
N ALA A 383 -18.48 29.35 3.14
CA ALA A 383 -19.46 30.31 3.66
C ALA A 383 -19.83 30.04 5.14
N SER A 384 -19.89 28.77 5.53
CA SER A 384 -20.17 28.37 6.92
C SER A 384 -18.97 28.49 7.86
N PHE A 385 -17.76 28.29 7.35
CA PHE A 385 -16.55 28.24 8.16
C PHE A 385 -16.23 29.54 8.92
N PRO A 386 -16.24 30.75 8.30
CA PRO A 386 -16.08 32.00 9.03
C PRO A 386 -17.16 32.22 10.09
N LEU A 387 -18.42 31.83 9.83
CA LEU A 387 -19.50 31.95 10.82
C LEU A 387 -19.21 31.11 12.07
N HIS A 388 -18.75 29.88 11.89
CA HIS A 388 -18.35 29.02 13.01
C HIS A 388 -17.15 29.58 13.79
N LEU A 389 -16.16 30.16 13.10
CA LEU A 389 -15.03 30.83 13.75
C LEU A 389 -15.51 32.02 14.62
N VAL A 390 -16.48 32.78 14.12
CA VAL A 390 -17.05 33.92 14.83
C VAL A 390 -17.80 33.50 16.08
N GLU A 391 -18.59 32.43 15.98
CA GLU A 391 -19.29 31.84 17.11
C GLU A 391 -18.29 31.43 18.21
N LEU A 392 -17.20 30.74 17.85
CA LEU A 392 -16.13 30.36 18.79
C LEU A 392 -15.47 31.58 19.47
N LEU A 393 -15.21 32.65 18.71
CA LEU A 393 -14.68 33.91 19.27
C LEU A 393 -15.70 34.60 20.17
N ALA A 394 -16.97 34.65 19.78
CA ALA A 394 -18.02 35.28 20.55
C ALA A 394 -18.26 34.54 21.87
N GLU A 395 -18.35 33.21 21.86
CA GLU A 395 -18.47 32.38 23.07
C GLU A 395 -17.33 32.61 24.06
N THR A 396 -16.08 32.63 23.55
CA THR A 396 -14.91 32.89 24.40
C THR A 396 -14.91 34.30 24.96
N LEU A 397 -15.31 35.31 24.19
CA LEU A 397 -15.46 36.67 24.69
C LEU A 397 -16.59 36.77 25.73
N ARG A 398 -17.76 36.16 25.52
CA ARG A 398 -18.85 36.12 26.53
C ARG A 398 -18.37 35.54 27.86
N ALA A 399 -17.64 34.43 27.80
CA ALA A 399 -17.20 33.75 29.01
C ALA A 399 -16.19 34.56 29.85
N TYR A 400 -15.28 35.30 29.21
CA TYR A 400 -14.11 35.87 29.88
C TYR A 400 -14.07 37.40 29.92
N MET A 401 -14.75 38.13 29.02
CA MET A 401 -14.80 39.59 29.04
C MET A 401 -15.32 40.18 30.36
N PRO A 402 -16.35 39.61 31.03
CA PRO A 402 -16.85 40.15 32.31
C PRO A 402 -15.83 40.13 33.46
N ASN A 403 -14.72 39.41 33.34
CA ASN A 403 -13.68 39.40 34.36
C ASN A 403 -12.75 40.63 34.29
N VAL A 404 -12.68 41.31 33.14
CA VAL A 404 -11.76 42.44 32.91
C VAL A 404 -12.46 43.74 33.29
N ARG A 405 -12.14 44.27 34.47
CA ARG A 405 -12.76 45.50 35.01
C ARG A 405 -12.08 46.79 34.61
N GLU A 406 -10.83 46.72 34.14
CA GLU A 406 -10.05 47.90 33.78
C GLU A 406 -10.44 48.42 32.39
N ARG A 407 -10.95 49.67 32.36
CA ARG A 407 -11.39 50.36 31.14
C ARG A 407 -10.34 50.37 30.02
N ALA A 408 -9.10 50.69 30.36
CA ALA A 408 -8.00 50.72 29.40
C ALA A 408 -7.68 49.32 28.80
N SER A 409 -7.83 48.27 29.60
CA SER A 409 -7.63 46.88 29.16
C SER A 409 -8.78 46.38 28.29
N ARG A 410 -10.04 46.73 28.63
CA ARG A 410 -11.23 46.46 27.81
C ARG A 410 -11.09 47.14 26.44
N ASP A 411 -10.84 48.44 26.41
CA ASP A 411 -10.62 49.21 25.17
C ASP A 411 -9.54 48.57 24.28
N SER A 412 -8.43 48.14 24.89
CA SER A 412 -7.34 47.46 24.18
C SER A 412 -7.78 46.12 23.59
N LEU A 413 -8.53 45.29 24.32
CA LEU A 413 -9.03 44.00 23.86
C LEU A 413 -10.07 44.18 22.75
N LEU A 414 -11.01 45.10 22.91
CA LEU A 414 -12.03 45.42 21.91
C LEU A 414 -11.41 45.92 20.61
N THR A 415 -10.38 46.78 20.71
CA THR A 415 -9.61 47.21 19.54
C THR A 415 -8.95 46.02 18.83
N GLN A 416 -8.41 45.04 19.57
CA GLN A 416 -7.83 43.83 18.98
C GLN A 416 -8.88 42.93 18.30
N VAL A 417 -10.07 42.79 18.89
CA VAL A 417 -11.20 42.07 18.29
C VAL A 417 -11.65 42.75 17.00
N LEU A 418 -11.72 44.08 16.96
CA LEU A 418 -12.04 44.85 15.76
C LEU A 418 -10.97 44.69 14.66
N TYR A 419 -9.68 44.63 15.03
CA TYR A 419 -8.62 44.29 14.08
C TYR A 419 -8.73 42.85 13.55
N CYS A 420 -9.20 41.91 14.38
CA CYS A 420 -9.49 40.54 13.96
C CYS A 420 -10.66 40.50 12.97
N ALA A 421 -11.77 41.16 13.30
CA ALA A 421 -12.95 41.31 12.44
C ALA A 421 -12.59 41.93 11.08
N ASN A 422 -11.81 43.01 11.07
CA ASN A 422 -11.36 43.62 9.81
C ASN A 422 -10.48 42.67 8.97
N SER A 423 -9.58 41.92 9.62
CA SER A 423 -8.71 40.98 8.88
C SER A 423 -9.47 39.81 8.25
N LEU A 424 -10.54 39.32 8.90
CA LEU A 424 -11.36 38.23 8.40
C LEU A 424 -12.49 38.73 7.46
N GLY A 425 -12.97 39.96 7.67
CA GLY A 425 -13.90 40.67 6.78
C GLY A 425 -13.36 40.90 5.38
N ARG A 426 -12.06 41.21 5.24
CA ARG A 426 -11.34 41.23 3.95
C ARG A 426 -11.39 39.89 3.21
N LEU A 427 -11.64 38.81 3.91
CA LEU A 427 -11.74 37.46 3.37
C LEU A 427 -13.20 37.00 3.20
N GLY A 428 -14.18 37.89 3.37
CA GLY A 428 -15.60 37.62 3.11
C GLY A 428 -16.40 37.12 4.31
N GLY A 429 -15.82 37.13 5.52
CA GLY A 429 -16.55 36.91 6.77
C GLY A 429 -16.59 38.20 7.57
N ASP A 430 -17.50 39.12 7.24
CA ASP A 430 -17.77 40.30 8.08
C ASP A 430 -18.76 39.91 9.19
N PHE A 431 -18.32 40.07 10.43
CA PHE A 431 -19.10 39.79 11.64
C PHE A 431 -19.07 40.97 12.60
N GLY A 432 -18.81 42.19 12.09
CA GLY A 432 -19.00 43.41 12.86
C GLY A 432 -20.41 43.50 13.46
N MET A 433 -21.42 42.95 12.77
CA MET A 433 -22.80 42.84 13.28
C MET A 433 -22.92 41.87 14.48
N VAL A 434 -22.28 40.71 14.42
CA VAL A 434 -22.30 39.73 15.54
C VAL A 434 -21.55 40.28 16.75
N LEU A 435 -20.49 41.05 16.52
CA LEU A 435 -19.79 41.77 17.58
C LEU A 435 -20.62 42.92 18.17
N ALA A 436 -21.47 43.59 17.38
CA ALA A 436 -22.39 44.61 17.87
C ALA A 436 -23.47 43.98 18.77
N LEU A 437 -24.06 42.86 18.36
CA LEU A 437 -25.03 42.11 19.17
C LEU A 437 -24.40 41.56 20.46
N LEU A 438 -23.16 41.07 20.37
CA LEU A 438 -22.40 40.62 21.54
C LEU A 438 -22.13 41.77 22.53
N ALA A 439 -21.90 42.98 22.02
CA ALA A 439 -21.71 44.16 22.86
C ALA A 439 -22.99 44.54 23.59
N GLU A 440 -24.14 44.49 22.90
CA GLU A 440 -25.47 44.70 23.48
C GLU A 440 -25.80 43.64 24.55
N GLU A 441 -25.49 42.36 24.31
CA GLU A 441 -25.70 41.28 25.29
C GLU A 441 -24.81 41.42 26.54
N LEU A 442 -23.53 41.79 26.36
CA LEU A 442 -22.61 42.03 27.49
C LEU A 442 -23.03 43.24 28.34
N GLN A 443 -23.82 44.15 27.78
CA GLN A 443 -24.40 45.30 28.45
C GLN A 443 -25.59 44.88 29.33
N GLU A 444 -26.52 44.07 28.81
CA GLU A 444 -27.70 43.57 29.55
C GLU A 444 -27.33 42.68 30.76
N GLU A 445 -26.25 41.87 30.68
CA GLU A 445 -25.79 41.06 31.81
C GLU A 445 -25.12 41.88 32.94
N GLY A 446 -24.70 43.12 32.64
CA GLY A 446 -24.14 44.07 33.62
C GLY A 446 -25.20 44.81 34.45
N GLU A 447 -26.44 44.88 33.97
CA GLU A 447 -27.54 45.66 34.56
C GLU A 447 -28.19 44.99 35.80
N GLY A 448 -27.75 43.80 36.21
CA GLY A 448 -28.27 43.11 37.41
C GLY A 448 -27.81 43.71 38.76
N GLY A 449 -27.02 44.78 38.77
CA GLY A 449 -26.53 45.44 39.97
C GLY A 449 -26.87 46.93 39.97
N GLU A 450 -27.85 47.31 40.80
CA GLU A 450 -28.24 48.70 41.06
C GLU A 450 -27.00 49.60 41.30
N GLY A 451 -26.70 50.48 40.35
CA GLY A 451 -25.61 51.44 40.44
C GLY A 451 -25.61 52.40 39.25
N GLU A 452 -26.01 53.64 39.50
CA GLU A 452 -26.02 54.79 38.58
C GLU A 452 -24.71 54.86 37.74
N GLY A 453 -24.79 54.49 36.46
CA GLY A 453 -23.67 54.52 35.51
C GLY A 453 -24.07 54.15 34.08
N GLU A 454 -25.36 54.27 33.72
CA GLU A 454 -25.93 53.81 32.45
C GLU A 454 -25.37 54.54 31.21
N ASP A 455 -24.84 55.76 31.35
CA ASP A 455 -24.36 56.56 30.20
C ASP A 455 -22.89 56.25 29.79
N ASP A 456 -22.03 55.77 30.70
CA ASP A 456 -20.57 55.67 30.44
C ASP A 456 -20.16 54.38 29.69
N GLU A 457 -20.98 53.33 29.72
CA GLU A 457 -20.70 52.03 29.08
C GLU A 457 -21.25 51.93 27.65
N GLU A 458 -22.41 52.54 27.35
CA GLU A 458 -22.88 52.76 25.97
C GLU A 458 -21.88 53.62 25.19
N GLU A 459 -21.31 54.63 25.85
CA GLU A 459 -20.28 55.48 25.27
C GLU A 459 -18.97 54.68 25.01
N GLU A 460 -18.59 53.71 25.85
CA GLU A 460 -17.39 52.86 25.66
C GLU A 460 -17.32 52.20 24.28
N TRP A 461 -18.27 51.33 24.01
CA TRP A 461 -18.27 50.50 22.81
C TRP A 461 -18.52 51.33 21.57
N VAL A 462 -19.44 52.28 21.65
CA VAL A 462 -19.77 53.18 20.55
C VAL A 462 -18.59 54.10 20.23
N GLU A 463 -17.85 54.59 21.23
CA GLU A 463 -16.63 55.38 21.03
C GLU A 463 -15.50 54.54 20.44
N VAL A 464 -15.26 53.33 20.94
CA VAL A 464 -14.22 52.44 20.41
C VAL A 464 -14.53 52.03 18.97
N MET A 465 -15.79 51.69 18.66
CA MET A 465 -16.23 51.42 17.28
C MET A 465 -16.13 52.64 16.38
N LYS A 466 -16.57 53.84 16.82
CA LYS A 466 -16.42 55.10 16.06
C LYS A 466 -14.95 55.41 15.81
N LYS A 467 -14.10 55.30 16.84
CA LYS A 467 -12.64 55.55 16.78
C LYS A 467 -11.96 54.56 15.84
N HIS A 468 -12.30 53.28 15.93
CA HIS A 468 -11.77 52.26 15.03
C HIS A 468 -12.27 52.45 13.59
N ARG A 469 -13.55 52.77 13.37
CA ARG A 469 -14.10 53.04 12.02
C ARG A 469 -13.41 54.22 11.34
N VAL A 470 -13.14 55.30 12.09
CA VAL A 470 -12.39 56.47 11.61
C VAL A 470 -10.92 56.11 11.32
N GLN A 471 -10.28 55.32 12.19
CA GLN A 471 -8.89 54.89 12.01
C GLN A 471 -8.74 53.91 10.83
N ALA A 472 -9.65 52.96 10.67
CA ALA A 472 -9.69 52.02 9.55
C ALA A 472 -9.94 52.75 8.22
N SER A 473 -10.92 53.67 8.18
CA SER A 473 -11.17 54.51 7.00
C SER A 473 -9.96 55.36 6.62
N ARG A 474 -9.25 55.92 7.61
CA ARG A 474 -8.01 56.69 7.37
C ARG A 474 -6.86 55.82 6.86
N LEU A 475 -6.71 54.60 7.38
CA LEU A 475 -5.71 53.64 6.91
C LEU A 475 -6.00 53.13 5.49
N GLU A 476 -7.28 52.93 5.14
CA GLU A 476 -7.68 52.59 3.77
C GLU A 476 -7.47 53.76 2.79
N LEU A 477 -7.71 54.99 3.22
CA LEU A 477 -7.42 56.19 2.43
C LEU A 477 -5.91 56.38 2.19
N LEU A 478 -5.08 56.01 3.17
CA LEU A 478 -3.62 56.01 3.05
C LEU A 478 -3.11 54.85 2.18
N ALA A 479 -3.72 53.66 2.29
CA ALA A 479 -3.35 52.48 1.52
C ALA A 479 -3.82 52.54 0.04
N SER A 480 -4.93 53.22 -0.25
CA SER A 480 -5.47 53.40 -1.61
C SER A 480 -4.74 54.48 -2.43
N GLY A 481 -3.78 55.20 -1.84
CA GLY A 481 -2.93 56.16 -2.56
C GLY A 481 -3.63 57.42 -3.08
N VAL A 482 -4.92 57.63 -2.76
CA VAL A 482 -5.74 58.72 -3.33
C VAL A 482 -5.42 60.10 -2.73
N GLY A 483 -4.57 60.19 -1.70
CA GLY A 483 -4.24 61.44 -1.01
C GLY A 483 -3.03 62.24 -1.54
N ALA A 484 -2.17 61.67 -2.38
CA ALA A 484 -0.86 62.28 -2.72
C ALA A 484 -0.82 63.04 -4.06
N GLY A 485 -1.97 63.31 -4.69
CA GLY A 485 -2.04 63.84 -6.07
C GLY A 485 -2.51 65.29 -6.25
N ARG A 486 -2.82 66.06 -5.20
CA ARG A 486 -3.45 67.39 -5.34
C ARG A 486 -2.62 68.54 -4.74
N THR A 487 -1.33 68.60 -5.02
CA THR A 487 -0.50 69.81 -4.73
C THR A 487 0.56 70.12 -5.79
N ALA A 488 0.51 69.49 -6.98
CA ALA A 488 1.52 69.69 -8.03
C ALA A 488 1.03 70.43 -9.29
N GLN A 489 -0.15 71.04 -9.29
CA GLN A 489 -0.68 71.76 -10.46
C GLN A 489 -1.24 73.14 -10.08
N ALA A 490 -0.36 74.00 -9.56
CA ALA A 490 -0.58 75.45 -9.43
C ALA A 490 0.77 76.17 -9.34
N ALA A 491 1.62 75.98 -10.35
CA ALA A 491 2.77 76.84 -10.63
C ALA A 491 3.17 76.61 -12.11
N GLY A 492 2.53 77.36 -12.99
CA GLY A 492 2.84 77.48 -14.41
C GLY A 492 2.49 78.89 -14.83
#